data_AF-A0A352F013-F1
#
_entry.id   AF-A0A352F013-F1
#
_cell.length_a   1.000
_cell.length_b   1.000
_cell.length_c   1.000
_cell.angle_alpha   90.00
_cell.angle_beta   90.00
_cell.angle_gamma   90.00
#
_symmetry.space_group_name_H-M   'P 1'
#
loop_
_entity.id
_entity.type
_entity.pdbx_description
1 polymer ?
#
loop_
_entity_poly.entity_id
_entity_poly.type
_entity_poly.pdbx_seq_one_letter_code
_entity_poly.pdbx_strand_id
1 'polypeptide(L)'
;RPRSQYLRSQILESQSPVDQFAFDFESTPVESELVIDPLSVEDQVRLAASDYQLQMQAYALAVSDLLPALSEKGGVIKVTLHFLDPNVEFHLPAELLSRDACARAIDAAMMDIVASHAPAEFPVRPALHCRMCSFLSICRGGRQWLRSRAKGVRAFAADSRG
;
A
#
# COMPACT_ATOMS: atom_id res chain seq x y z
N ARG A 1 41.82 -33.67 -28.00
CA ARG A 1 42.54 -32.37 -27.96
C ARG A 1 42.74 -31.95 -29.42
N PRO A 2 42.27 -30.76 -29.85
CA PRO A 2 42.63 -29.45 -29.30
C PRO A 2 41.44 -28.66 -28.73
N ARG A 3 41.77 -27.52 -28.11
CA ARG A 3 40.93 -26.65 -27.27
C ARG A 3 40.12 -25.66 -28.12
N SER A 4 38.83 -25.57 -27.80
CA SER A 4 37.88 -24.56 -28.28
C SER A 4 38.30 -23.15 -27.83
N GLN A 5 38.64 -22.29 -28.79
CA GLN A 5 38.80 -20.85 -28.63
C GLN A 5 37.55 -20.15 -29.21
N TYR A 6 36.40 -20.27 -28.56
CA TYR A 6 35.25 -19.40 -28.84
C TYR A 6 34.49 -19.16 -27.54
N LEU A 7 35.04 -18.28 -26.69
CA LEU A 7 34.38 -17.76 -25.50
C LEU A 7 35.03 -16.41 -25.17
N ARG A 8 34.47 -15.34 -25.74
CA ARG A 8 34.52 -13.94 -25.26
C ARG A 8 34.21 -12.96 -26.39
N SER A 9 32.93 -12.79 -26.69
CA SER A 9 32.40 -11.55 -27.28
C SER A 9 30.94 -11.80 -27.65
N GLN A 10 30.02 -11.60 -26.70
CA GLN A 10 28.59 -11.26 -26.93
C GLN A 10 27.74 -11.32 -25.64
N ILE A 11 28.28 -10.91 -24.50
CA ILE A 11 27.44 -10.35 -23.44
C ILE A 11 27.72 -8.84 -23.50
N LEU A 12 27.11 -8.19 -24.50
CA LEU A 12 26.99 -6.74 -24.47
C LEU A 12 25.93 -6.45 -23.41
N GLU A 13 26.39 -5.81 -22.34
CA GLU A 13 25.61 -5.24 -21.27
C GLU A 13 24.52 -4.33 -21.82
N SER A 14 23.28 -4.82 -21.89
CA SER A 14 22.12 -3.95 -21.77
C SER A 14 21.85 -3.72 -20.27
N GLN A 15 22.81 -3.08 -19.59
CA GLN A 15 22.52 -2.46 -18.29
C GLN A 15 21.80 -1.15 -18.57
N SER A 16 20.49 -1.22 -18.83
CA SER A 16 19.65 -0.06 -18.55
C SER A 16 19.78 0.23 -17.05
N PRO A 17 20.13 1.45 -16.62
CA PRO A 17 20.08 1.79 -15.22
C PRO A 17 18.62 1.59 -14.78
N VAL A 18 18.38 0.55 -13.99
CA VAL A 18 17.12 0.42 -13.26
C VAL A 18 17.21 1.47 -12.16
N ASP A 19 16.79 2.69 -12.48
CA ASP A 19 16.52 3.71 -11.47
C ASP A 19 15.55 3.06 -10.48
N GLN A 20 16.01 2.81 -9.26
CA GLN A 20 15.18 2.37 -8.15
C GLN A 20 14.27 3.54 -7.76
N PHE A 21 13.22 3.75 -8.55
CA PHE A 21 12.24 4.82 -8.39
C PHE A 21 11.31 4.63 -7.16
N ALA A 22 11.42 3.49 -6.48
CA ALA A 22 10.48 3.06 -5.45
C ALA A 22 10.76 3.61 -4.03
N PHE A 23 11.93 4.21 -3.78
CA PHE A 23 12.37 4.60 -2.43
C PHE A 23 13.07 5.97 -2.40
N ASP A 24 12.52 6.97 -3.07
CA ASP A 24 12.99 8.34 -2.89
C ASP A 24 12.34 8.95 -1.63
N PHE A 25 13.03 8.83 -0.50
CA PHE A 25 12.64 9.40 0.79
C PHE A 25 12.85 10.92 0.87
N GLU A 26 13.47 11.55 -0.14
CA GLU A 26 13.78 12.99 -0.15
C GLU A 26 12.70 13.84 -0.87
N SER A 27 11.58 13.23 -1.26
CA SER A 27 10.50 13.95 -1.96
C SER A 27 9.94 15.08 -1.07
N THR A 28 10.12 16.33 -1.51
CA THR A 28 9.61 17.51 -0.81
C THR A 28 8.07 17.47 -0.79
N PRO A 29 7.42 17.52 0.38
CA PRO A 29 5.97 17.48 0.44
C PRO A 29 5.39 18.71 -0.27
N VAL A 30 4.59 18.47 -1.31
CA VAL A 30 3.85 19.54 -1.99
C VAL A 30 2.72 19.97 -1.05
N GLU A 31 2.92 21.08 -0.34
CA GLU A 31 1.89 21.74 0.45
C GLU A 31 0.74 22.14 -0.48
N SER A 32 -0.38 21.44 -0.35
CA SER A 32 -1.60 21.78 -1.04
C SER A 32 -2.72 21.77 -0.02
N GLU A 33 -3.07 22.97 0.44
CA GLU A 33 -4.25 23.27 1.27
C GLU A 33 -5.49 22.73 0.56
N LEU A 34 -5.92 21.54 0.97
CA LEU A 34 -7.32 21.17 0.89
C LEU A 34 -7.88 21.46 2.27
N VAL A 35 -8.95 22.23 2.33
CA VAL A 35 -9.77 22.31 3.53
C VAL A 35 -10.36 20.91 3.73
N ILE A 36 -9.85 20.21 4.73
CA ILE A 36 -10.39 18.93 5.19
C ILE A 36 -11.14 19.27 6.48
N ASP A 37 -12.43 18.94 6.55
CA ASP A 37 -13.12 18.92 7.84
C ASP A 37 -12.30 18.05 8.80
N PRO A 38 -12.02 18.51 10.03
CA PRO A 38 -11.18 17.77 10.96
C PRO A 38 -11.88 16.45 11.31
N LEU A 39 -11.40 15.34 10.76
CA LEU A 39 -11.82 14.00 11.15
C LEU A 39 -11.52 13.79 12.63
N SER A 40 -12.40 13.08 13.33
CA SER A 40 -12.12 12.69 14.71
C SER A 40 -10.86 11.81 14.76
N VAL A 41 -10.16 11.80 15.90
CA VAL A 41 -8.98 10.93 16.10
C VAL A 41 -9.35 9.46 15.87
N GLU A 42 -10.56 9.06 16.27
CA GLU A 42 -11.05 7.70 16.07
C GLU A 42 -11.20 7.36 14.58
N ASP A 43 -11.74 8.27 13.77
CA ASP A 43 -11.88 8.06 12.33
C ASP A 43 -10.51 8.01 11.64
N GLN A 44 -9.56 8.82 12.09
CA GLN A 44 -8.19 8.79 11.59
C GLN A 44 -7.52 7.44 11.91
N VAL A 45 -7.67 6.94 13.14
CA VAL A 45 -7.15 5.64 13.57
C VAL A 45 -7.77 4.52 12.74
N ARG A 46 -9.09 4.52 12.52
CA ARG A 46 -9.77 3.51 11.70
C ARG A 46 -9.30 3.55 10.24
N LEU A 47 -9.18 4.74 9.65
CA LEU A 47 -8.71 4.90 8.28
C LEU A 47 -7.28 4.34 8.14
N ALA A 48 -6.38 4.76 9.03
CA ALA A 48 -4.99 4.30 9.02
C ALA A 48 -4.90 2.79 9.27
N ALA A 49 -5.64 2.25 10.24
CA ALA A 49 -5.65 0.82 10.54
C ALA A 49 -6.13 -0.03 9.36
N SER A 50 -7.04 0.50 8.53
CA SER A 50 -7.51 -0.18 7.32
C SER A 50 -6.40 -0.40 6.29
N ASP A 51 -5.44 0.52 6.20
CA ASP A 51 -4.28 0.41 5.29
C ASP A 51 -3.32 -0.72 5.74
N TYR A 52 -3.28 -1.02 7.04
CA TYR A 52 -2.44 -2.07 7.62
C TYR A 52 -3.15 -3.42 7.79
N GLN A 53 -4.45 -3.51 7.46
CA GLN A 53 -5.23 -4.71 7.71
C GLN A 53 -4.64 -5.96 7.05
N LEU A 54 -4.30 -5.89 5.76
CA LEU A 54 -3.75 -7.03 5.03
C LEU A 54 -2.41 -7.49 5.63
N GLN A 55 -1.58 -6.54 6.06
CA GLN A 55 -0.32 -6.84 6.74
C GLN A 55 -0.55 -7.58 8.06
N MET A 56 -1.50 -7.11 8.88
CA MET A 56 -1.89 -7.75 10.13
C MET A 56 -2.40 -9.18 9.91
N GLN A 57 -3.23 -9.40 8.88
CA GLN A 57 -3.74 -10.72 8.52
C GLN A 57 -2.64 -11.66 8.02
N ALA A 58 -1.67 -11.14 7.26
CA ALA A 58 -0.51 -11.91 6.82
C ALA A 58 0.34 -12.42 7.98
N TYR A 59 0.60 -11.57 8.98
CA TYR A 59 1.31 -12.00 10.19
C TYR A 59 0.50 -13.02 11.02
N ALA A 60 -0.81 -12.82 11.15
CA ALA A 60 -1.66 -13.77 11.85
C ALA A 60 -1.65 -15.17 11.19
N LEU A 61 -1.67 -15.21 9.85
CA LEU A 61 -1.56 -16.46 9.10
C LEU A 61 -0.19 -17.12 9.30
N ALA A 62 0.89 -16.35 9.17
CA ALA A 62 2.25 -16.85 9.36
C ALA A 62 2.45 -17.44 10.77
N VAL A 63 1.95 -16.77 11.81
CA VAL A 63 2.01 -17.28 13.19
C VAL A 63 1.20 -18.57 13.34
N SER A 64 0.02 -18.65 12.74
CA SER A 64 -0.81 -19.86 12.75
C SER A 64 -0.09 -21.05 12.12
N ASP A 65 0.58 -20.83 10.99
CA ASP A 65 1.28 -21.89 10.24
C ASP A 65 2.60 -22.30 10.91
N LEU A 66 3.30 -21.37 11.58
CA LEU A 66 4.52 -21.66 12.32
C LEU A 66 4.27 -22.38 13.64
N LEU A 67 3.12 -22.14 14.27
CA LEU A 67 2.77 -22.65 15.61
C LEU A 67 1.42 -23.38 15.61
N PRO A 68 1.28 -24.49 14.86
CA PRO A 68 0.00 -25.22 14.76
C PRO A 68 -0.49 -25.73 16.11
N ALA A 69 0.43 -26.08 17.01
CA ALA A 69 0.13 -26.52 18.37
C ALA A 69 -0.61 -25.46 19.21
N LEU A 70 -0.51 -24.17 18.86
CA LEU A 70 -1.25 -23.09 19.52
C LEU A 70 -2.73 -23.20 19.18
N SER A 71 -3.07 -23.41 17.91
CA SER A 71 -4.45 -23.61 17.45
C SER A 71 -5.03 -24.94 17.93
N GLU A 72 -4.25 -26.03 17.88
CA GLU A 72 -4.69 -27.37 18.34
C GLU A 72 -5.07 -27.39 19.83
N LYS A 73 -4.42 -26.55 20.65
CA LYS A 73 -4.71 -26.41 22.08
C LYS A 73 -5.78 -25.35 22.39
N GLY A 74 -6.47 -24.83 21.38
CA GLY A 74 -7.50 -23.82 21.54
C GLY A 74 -6.97 -22.41 21.80
N GLY A 75 -5.71 -22.13 21.47
CA GLY A 75 -5.12 -20.81 21.55
C GLY A 75 -5.71 -19.86 20.52
N VAL A 76 -5.89 -18.60 20.92
CA VAL A 76 -6.51 -17.55 20.09
C VAL A 76 -5.45 -16.50 19.73
N ILE A 77 -5.31 -16.21 18.44
CA ILE A 77 -4.46 -15.14 17.95
C ILE A 77 -5.20 -13.80 18.09
N LYS A 78 -4.51 -12.82 18.67
CA LYS A 78 -4.96 -11.44 18.75
C LYS A 78 -3.96 -10.56 18.03
N VAL A 79 -4.44 -9.57 17.29
CA VAL A 79 -3.58 -8.63 16.57
C VAL A 79 -3.97 -7.20 16.97
N THR A 80 -2.95 -6.42 17.30
CA THR A 80 -3.08 -5.03 17.71
C THR A 80 -2.13 -4.18 16.90
N LEU A 81 -2.64 -3.07 16.36
CA LEU A 81 -1.85 -1.98 15.78
C LEU A 81 -1.70 -0.88 16.83
N HIS A 82 -0.46 -0.55 17.18
CA HIS A 82 -0.15 0.49 18.15
C HIS A 82 0.24 1.79 17.42
N PHE A 83 -0.58 2.82 17.60
CA PHE A 83 -0.24 4.19 17.22
C PHE A 83 0.55 4.80 18.37
N LEU A 84 1.75 5.31 18.09
CA LEU A 84 2.64 5.84 19.13
C LEU A 84 2.27 7.26 19.55
N ASP A 85 1.71 8.05 18.64
CA ASP A 85 1.27 9.42 18.89
C ASP A 85 0.01 9.76 18.07
N PRO A 86 -1.15 10.00 18.71
CA PRO A 86 -1.41 9.72 20.12
C PRO A 86 -1.29 8.22 20.43
N ASN A 87 -0.94 7.87 21.67
CA ASN A 87 -0.84 6.47 22.10
C ASN A 87 -2.22 5.80 22.08
N VAL A 88 -2.53 5.09 20.99
CA VAL A 88 -3.83 4.46 20.74
C VAL A 88 -3.61 3.05 20.21
N GLU A 89 -4.40 2.11 20.71
CA GLU A 89 -4.39 0.73 20.24
C GLU A 89 -5.61 0.46 19.38
N PHE A 90 -5.40 -0.18 18.23
CA PHE A 90 -6.46 -0.69 17.38
C PHE A 90 -6.39 -2.21 17.34
N HIS A 91 -7.45 -2.88 17.77
CA HIS A 91 -7.54 -4.34 17.72
C HIS A 91 -8.24 -4.78 16.45
N LEU A 92 -7.60 -5.68 15.69
CA LEU A 92 -8.24 -6.26 14.52
C LEU A 92 -9.33 -7.25 14.96
N PRO A 93 -10.56 -7.18 14.41
CA PRO A 93 -11.65 -8.08 14.79
C PRO A 93 -11.30 -9.56 14.59
N ALA A 94 -11.71 -10.42 15.55
CA ALA A 94 -11.33 -11.83 15.58
C ALA A 94 -11.83 -12.62 14.36
N GLU A 95 -12.95 -12.22 13.78
CA GLU A 95 -13.51 -12.81 12.56
C GLU A 95 -12.59 -12.64 11.35
N LEU A 96 -11.78 -11.59 11.32
CA LEU A 96 -10.78 -11.34 10.28
C LEU A 96 -9.47 -12.09 10.51
N LEU A 97 -9.28 -12.67 11.70
CA LEU A 97 -8.06 -13.34 12.14
C LEU A 97 -8.13 -14.87 12.03
N SER A 98 -9.27 -15.43 11.59
CA SER A 98 -9.33 -16.86 11.31
C SER A 98 -8.36 -17.22 10.17
N ARG A 99 -7.75 -18.41 10.24
CA ARG A 99 -6.81 -18.89 9.22
C ARG A 99 -7.37 -18.75 7.80
N ASP A 100 -8.62 -19.16 7.60
CA ASP A 100 -9.30 -19.08 6.31
C ASP A 100 -9.59 -17.64 5.88
N ALA A 101 -9.94 -16.73 6.80
CA ALA A 101 -10.14 -15.32 6.47
C ALA A 101 -8.84 -14.65 6.03
N CYS A 102 -7.73 -14.91 6.74
CA CYS A 102 -6.43 -14.38 6.36
C CYS A 102 -5.96 -14.94 5.01
N ALA A 103 -6.08 -16.25 4.78
CA ALA A 103 -5.71 -16.87 3.52
C ALA A 103 -6.49 -16.25 2.35
N ARG A 104 -7.83 -16.15 2.47
CA ARG A 104 -8.65 -15.50 1.44
C ARG A 104 -8.29 -14.04 1.18
N ALA A 105 -7.97 -13.28 2.23
CA ALA A 105 -7.59 -11.88 2.08
C ALA A 105 -6.27 -11.72 1.28
N ILE A 106 -5.29 -12.58 1.57
CA ILE A 106 -4.01 -12.60 0.86
C ILE A 106 -4.21 -13.06 -0.58
N ASP A 107 -4.96 -14.15 -0.81
CA ASP A 107 -5.25 -14.65 -2.15
C ASP A 107 -5.97 -13.60 -3.00
N ALA A 108 -6.96 -12.90 -2.43
CA ALA A 108 -7.66 -11.81 -3.11
C ALA A 108 -6.70 -10.67 -3.48
N ALA A 109 -5.82 -10.26 -2.56
CA ALA A 109 -4.83 -9.22 -2.84
C ALA A 109 -3.83 -9.65 -3.92
N MET A 110 -3.39 -10.91 -3.89
CA MET A 110 -2.51 -11.47 -4.92
C MET A 110 -3.20 -11.51 -6.29
N MET A 111 -4.48 -11.91 -6.33
CA MET A 111 -5.28 -11.91 -7.56
C MET A 111 -5.44 -10.51 -8.13
N ASP A 112 -5.72 -9.50 -7.30
CA ASP A 112 -5.79 -8.10 -7.73
C ASP A 112 -4.47 -7.62 -8.35
N ILE A 113 -3.33 -8.08 -7.81
CA ILE A 113 -2.00 -7.75 -8.32
C ILE A 113 -1.75 -8.44 -9.68
N VAL A 114 -2.02 -9.75 -9.80
CA VAL A 114 -1.70 -10.50 -11.03
C VAL A 114 -2.69 -10.29 -12.17
N ALA A 115 -3.91 -9.81 -11.87
CA ALA A 115 -4.91 -9.49 -12.89
C ALA A 115 -4.53 -8.30 -13.77
N SER A 116 -3.51 -7.54 -13.40
CA SER A 116 -3.07 -6.34 -14.10
C SER A 116 -2.03 -6.67 -15.17
N HIS A 117 -2.35 -6.45 -16.45
CA HIS A 117 -1.42 -6.71 -17.56
C HIS A 117 -0.31 -5.66 -17.68
N ALA A 118 -0.53 -4.44 -17.17
CA ALA A 118 0.45 -3.36 -17.16
C ALA A 118 0.34 -2.50 -15.88
N PRO A 119 1.42 -1.82 -15.43
CA PRO A 119 1.40 -0.92 -14.27
C PRO A 119 0.29 0.15 -14.31
N ALA A 120 -0.07 0.64 -15.50
CA ALA A 120 -1.12 1.64 -15.69
C ALA A 120 -2.55 1.09 -15.50
N GLU A 121 -2.71 -0.23 -15.52
CA GLU A 121 -3.99 -0.95 -15.42
C GLU A 121 -4.23 -1.51 -14.02
N PHE A 122 -3.29 -1.30 -13.08
CA PHE A 122 -3.49 -1.70 -11.69
C PHE A 122 -4.79 -1.13 -11.13
N PRO A 123 -5.59 -1.94 -10.41
CA PRO A 123 -6.77 -1.46 -9.71
C PRO A 123 -6.34 -0.51 -8.59
N VAL A 124 -6.22 0.77 -8.91
CA VAL A 124 -5.83 1.80 -7.95
C VAL A 124 -7.05 2.28 -7.19
N ARG A 125 -6.86 2.51 -5.88
CA ARG A 125 -7.83 3.18 -5.00
C ARG A 125 -7.27 4.54 -4.62
N PRO A 126 -7.54 5.61 -5.40
CA PRO A 126 -6.94 6.91 -5.15
C PRO A 126 -7.34 7.47 -3.78
N ALA A 127 -6.38 7.97 -3.02
CA ALA A 127 -6.58 8.56 -1.70
C ALA A 127 -5.59 9.69 -1.45
N LEU A 128 -5.63 10.29 -0.25
CA LEU A 128 -4.81 11.45 0.10
C LEU A 128 -3.30 11.18 -0.02
N HIS A 129 -2.87 9.95 0.27
CA HIS A 129 -1.48 9.52 0.14
C HIS A 129 -0.96 9.56 -1.31
N CYS A 130 -1.83 9.66 -2.33
CA CYS A 130 -1.39 9.84 -3.72
C CYS A 130 -0.54 11.10 -3.92
N ARG A 131 -0.63 12.11 -3.04
CA ARG A 131 0.18 13.35 -3.08
C ARG A 131 1.67 13.12 -2.87
N MET A 132 1.99 12.13 -2.07
CA MET A 132 3.36 11.76 -1.65
C MET A 132 3.75 10.38 -2.21
N CYS A 133 2.94 9.82 -3.11
CA CYS A 133 3.24 8.54 -3.72
C CYS A 133 4.32 8.70 -4.77
N SER A 134 5.46 8.02 -4.60
CA SER A 134 6.56 8.01 -5.57
C SER A 134 6.06 7.62 -6.96
N PHE A 135 5.09 6.71 -7.07
CA PHE A 135 4.53 6.22 -8.33
C PHE A 135 3.54 7.17 -9.03
N LEU A 136 3.30 8.37 -8.50
CA LEU A 136 2.33 9.30 -9.08
C LEU A 136 2.62 9.64 -10.56
N SER A 137 3.90 9.67 -10.96
CA SER A 137 4.32 9.94 -12.35
C SER A 137 3.83 8.91 -13.35
N ILE A 138 3.66 7.65 -12.93
CA ILE A 138 3.20 6.54 -13.78
C ILE A 138 1.74 6.13 -13.50
N CYS A 139 1.22 6.41 -12.30
CA CYS A 139 -0.16 6.11 -11.90
C CYS A 139 -1.19 7.10 -12.49
N ARG A 140 -1.92 6.67 -13.53
CA ARG A 140 -2.96 7.49 -14.18
C ARG A 140 -4.10 7.86 -13.21
N GLY A 141 -4.60 6.90 -12.43
CA GLY A 141 -5.74 7.12 -11.53
C GLY A 141 -5.42 8.13 -10.41
N GLY A 142 -4.23 8.04 -9.80
CA GLY A 142 -3.78 9.00 -8.80
C GLY A 142 -3.68 10.43 -9.33
N ARG A 143 -3.11 10.61 -10.54
CA ARG A 143 -3.04 11.95 -11.18
C ARG A 143 -4.41 12.53 -11.47
N GLN A 144 -5.34 11.73 -11.97
CA GLN A 144 -6.69 12.20 -12.29
C GLN A 144 -7.45 12.63 -11.03
N TRP A 145 -7.33 11.85 -9.95
CA TRP A 145 -7.96 12.16 -8.66
C TRP A 145 -7.41 13.43 -8.01
N LEU A 146 -6.09 13.65 -8.03
CA LEU A 146 -5.51 14.89 -7.51
C LEU A 146 -5.95 16.12 -8.33
N ARG A 147 -6.03 15.97 -9.66
CA ARG A 147 -6.52 17.05 -10.55
C ARG A 147 -7.99 17.38 -10.30
N SER A 148 -8.84 16.39 -10.04
CA SER A 148 -10.27 16.65 -9.76
C SER A 148 -10.46 17.38 -8.42
N ARG A 149 -9.71 17.01 -7.37
CA ARG A 149 -9.76 17.73 -6.07
C ARG A 149 -9.22 19.16 -6.17
N ALA A 150 -8.13 19.39 -6.91
CA ALA A 150 -7.59 20.73 -7.13
C ALA A 150 -8.58 21.65 -7.87
N LYS A 151 -9.36 21.11 -8.81
CA LYS A 151 -10.44 21.85 -9.48
C LYS A 151 -11.60 22.17 -8.55
N GLY A 152 -11.99 21.23 -7.68
CA GLY A 152 -13.04 21.44 -6.68
C GLY A 152 -12.72 22.58 -5.70
N VAL A 153 -11.47 22.66 -5.23
CA VAL A 153 -11.01 23.75 -4.33
C VAL A 153 -11.01 25.11 -5.03
N ARG A 154 -10.59 25.16 -6.31
CA ARG A 154 -10.61 26.41 -7.09
C ARG A 154 -12.02 26.93 -7.35
N ALA A 155 -13.00 26.05 -7.54
CA ALA A 155 -14.39 26.42 -7.71
C ALA A 155 -14.98 26.99 -6.40
N PHE A 156 -14.72 26.35 -5.26
CA PHE A 156 -15.17 26.83 -3.95
C PHE A 156 -14.57 28.18 -3.56
N ALA A 157 -13.28 28.40 -3.83
CA ALA A 157 -12.58 29.67 -3.55
C ALA A 157 -12.93 30.83 -4.50
N ALA A 158 -13.64 30.55 -5.61
CA ALA A 158 -14.18 31.57 -6.51
C ALA A 158 -15.59 32.00 -6.09
N ASP A 159 -16.37 31.09 -5.50
CA ASP A 159 -17.75 31.33 -5.05
C ASP A 159 -17.84 32.07 -3.71
N SER A 160 -16.83 31.88 -2.83
CA SER A 160 -16.75 32.51 -1.50
C SER A 160 -16.19 33.95 -1.50
N ARG A 161 -15.95 34.53 -2.69
CA ARG A 161 -15.52 35.94 -2.88
C ARG A 161 -16.59 36.80 -3.59
N GLY A 162 -17.80 36.28 -3.74
CA GLY A 162 -18.98 36.97 -4.29
C GLY A 162 -19.87 37.58 -3.22
#